data_AF-A0A936BKP1-F1
#
_entry.id   AF-A0A936BKP1-F1
#
_cell.length_a   1.000
_cell.length_b   1.000
_cell.length_c   1.000
_cell.angle_alpha   90.00
_cell.angle_beta   90.00
_cell.angle_gamma   90.00
#
_symmetry.space_group_name_H-M   'P 1'
#
loop_
_entity.id
_entity.type
_entity.pdbx_description
1 polymer ?
#
loop_
_entity_poly.entity_id
_entity_poly.type
_entity_poly.pdbx_seq_one_letter_code
_entity_poly.pdbx_strand_id
1 'polypeptide(L)'
;MDDQAKYPKTTDFGSNDGGYNILNVPDDKYKSPDQFWREVNKPFLDEAIKRNDPIRLATKPADSVLNKTLEDGSIVRTGFGREFDYLLENEYEFDSSSSAMIRN
;
A
#
# COMPACT_ATOMS: atom_id res chain seq x y z
N MET A 1 -9.01 22.11 1.93
CA MET A 1 -9.09 21.08 0.87
C MET A 1 -7.90 21.31 -0.03
N ASP A 2 -7.37 20.26 -0.65
CA ASP A 2 -6.12 20.22 -1.45
C ASP A 2 -4.88 19.76 -0.69
N ASP A 3 -4.67 18.45 -0.72
CA ASP A 3 -3.34 17.82 -0.84
C ASP A 3 -3.51 16.41 -1.42
N GLN A 4 -4.20 16.29 -2.57
CA GLN A 4 -4.06 15.09 -3.39
C GLN A 4 -2.69 15.14 -4.05
N ALA A 5 -1.89 14.11 -3.81
CA ALA A 5 -0.51 13.99 -4.28
C ALA A 5 -0.40 14.38 -5.77
N LYS A 6 0.60 15.20 -6.10
CA LYS A 6 0.85 15.84 -7.41
C LYS A 6 1.23 14.85 -8.54
N TYR A 7 0.86 13.58 -8.40
CA TYR A 7 1.17 12.50 -9.31
C TYR A 7 -0.08 12.12 -10.13
N PRO A 8 0.07 11.82 -11.43
CA PRO A 8 -1.06 11.40 -12.24
C PRO A 8 -1.70 10.15 -11.63
N LYS A 9 -3.04 10.16 -11.55
CA LYS A 9 -3.82 8.97 -11.20
C LYS A 9 -3.66 7.97 -12.35
N THR A 10 -3.20 6.76 -12.07
CA THR A 10 -2.90 5.73 -13.07
C THR A 10 -3.43 4.38 -12.64
N THR A 11 -3.89 3.60 -13.61
CA THR A 11 -4.17 2.16 -13.47
C THR A 11 -3.13 1.31 -14.18
N ASP A 12 -2.09 1.94 -14.73
CA ASP A 12 -0.95 1.25 -15.29
C ASP A 12 0.05 0.96 -14.16
N PHE A 13 0.07 -0.30 -13.76
CA PHE A 13 0.97 -0.85 -12.75
C PHE A 13 2.10 -1.67 -13.37
N GLY A 14 2.30 -1.55 -14.68
CA GLY A 14 3.39 -2.17 -15.40
C GLY A 14 4.76 -1.74 -14.88
N SER A 15 5.78 -2.57 -15.11
CA SER A 15 7.16 -2.25 -14.73
C SER A 15 7.63 -0.95 -15.38
N ASN A 16 8.11 -0.01 -14.56
CA ASN A 16 8.82 1.18 -15.04
C ASN A 16 10.32 1.04 -14.72
N ASP A 17 11.10 0.54 -15.67
CA ASP A 17 12.54 0.32 -15.50
C ASP A 17 13.27 1.63 -15.15
N GLY A 18 13.90 1.67 -13.97
CA GLY A 18 14.59 2.84 -13.44
C GLY A 18 13.70 3.91 -12.82
N GLY A 19 12.38 3.67 -12.71
CA GLY A 19 11.39 4.58 -12.14
C GLY A 19 10.65 3.99 -10.93
N TYR A 20 9.60 4.70 -10.47
CA TYR A 20 8.70 4.22 -9.43
C TYR A 20 7.35 3.84 -10.02
N ASN A 21 6.81 2.70 -9.59
CA ASN A 21 5.39 2.38 -9.76
C ASN A 21 4.60 3.01 -8.63
N ILE A 22 3.57 3.80 -8.94
CA ILE A 22 2.80 4.54 -7.95
C ILE A 22 1.39 3.95 -7.86
N LEU A 23 1.01 3.52 -6.66
CA LEU A 23 -0.35 3.14 -6.34
C LEU A 23 -1.19 4.40 -6.07
N ASN A 24 -1.62 5.07 -7.15
CA ASN A 24 -2.50 6.23 -7.08
C ASN A 24 -3.63 6.07 -8.09
N VAL A 25 -4.77 5.54 -7.65
CA VAL A 25 -5.96 5.36 -8.50
C VAL A 25 -6.97 6.48 -8.26
N PRO A 26 -7.81 6.81 -9.25
CA PRO A 26 -8.85 7.80 -9.06
C PRO A 26 -9.90 7.38 -8.03
N ASP A 27 -10.43 8.35 -7.29
CA ASP A 27 -11.34 8.15 -6.15
C ASP A 27 -12.63 7.41 -6.56
N ASP A 28 -13.04 7.51 -7.83
CA ASP A 28 -14.21 6.81 -8.38
C ASP A 28 -14.05 5.28 -8.45
N LYS A 29 -12.81 4.78 -8.32
CA LYS A 29 -12.49 3.35 -8.22
C LYS A 29 -12.70 2.79 -6.82
N TYR A 30 -12.80 3.65 -5.81
CA TYR A 30 -13.00 3.24 -4.43
C TYR A 30 -14.50 3.08 -4.14
N LYS A 31 -14.98 1.83 -4.06
CA LYS A 31 -16.38 1.52 -3.68
C LYS A 31 -16.48 0.98 -2.27
N SER A 32 -15.54 0.13 -1.87
CA SER A 32 -15.43 -0.40 -0.50
C SER A 32 -14.00 -0.88 -0.24
N PRO A 33 -13.57 -0.98 1.04
CA PRO A 33 -12.24 -1.46 1.38
C PRO A 33 -11.90 -2.84 0.77
N ASP A 34 -12.84 -3.79 0.82
CA ASP A 34 -12.60 -5.15 0.31
C ASP A 34 -12.55 -5.24 -1.21
N GLN A 35 -13.40 -4.48 -1.89
CA GLN A 35 -13.35 -4.38 -3.36
C GLN A 35 -12.02 -3.75 -3.79
N PHE A 36 -11.63 -2.65 -3.15
CA PHE A 36 -10.39 -1.94 -3.49
C PHE A 36 -9.16 -2.80 -3.22
N TRP A 37 -9.13 -3.52 -2.10
CA TRP A 37 -8.06 -4.48 -1.81
C TRP A 37 -7.91 -5.52 -2.93
N ARG A 38 -9.02 -6.17 -3.30
CA ARG A 38 -9.01 -7.26 -4.28
C ARG A 38 -8.66 -6.81 -5.69
N GLU A 39 -9.13 -5.63 -6.09
CA GLU A 39 -9.06 -5.17 -7.48
C GLU A 39 -7.90 -4.20 -7.76
N VAL A 40 -7.33 -3.60 -6.72
CA VAL A 40 -6.28 -2.58 -6.85
C VAL A 40 -5.04 -2.94 -6.05
N ASN A 41 -5.14 -2.99 -4.72
CA ASN A 41 -3.95 -3.13 -3.87
C ASN A 41 -3.25 -4.47 -4.04
N LYS A 42 -4.00 -5.57 -3.95
CA LYS A 42 -3.42 -6.92 -4.02
C LYS A 42 -2.77 -7.17 -5.39
N PRO A 43 -3.42 -6.91 -6.54
CA PRO A 43 -2.76 -7.08 -7.84
C PRO A 43 -1.49 -6.21 -8.01
N PHE A 44 -1.51 -4.97 -7.50
CA PHE A 44 -0.33 -4.09 -7.53
C PHE A 44 0.84 -4.69 -6.73
N LEU A 45 0.57 -5.13 -5.49
CA LEU A 45 1.57 -5.74 -4.63
C LEU A 45 2.03 -7.08 -5.18
N ASP A 46 1.14 -7.91 -5.73
CA ASP A 46 1.47 -9.20 -6.34
C ASP A 46 2.53 -9.04 -7.45
N GLU A 47 2.36 -8.06 -8.34
CA GLU A 47 3.32 -7.81 -9.42
C GLU A 47 4.65 -7.26 -8.90
N ALA A 48 4.63 -6.42 -7.85
CA ALA A 48 5.86 -5.93 -7.22
C ALA A 48 6.62 -7.05 -6.48
N ILE A 49 5.91 -7.89 -5.74
CA ILE A 49 6.44 -9.07 -5.04
C ILE A 49 7.05 -10.05 -6.04
N LYS A 50 6.37 -10.30 -7.18
CA LYS A 50 6.86 -11.17 -8.25
C LYS A 50 8.20 -10.70 -8.84
N ARG A 51 8.45 -9.39 -8.85
CA ARG A 51 9.72 -8.78 -9.29
C ARG A 51 10.75 -8.66 -8.17
N ASN A 52 10.37 -8.96 -6.92
CA ASN A 52 11.13 -8.67 -5.71
C ASN A 52 11.49 -7.17 -5.58
N ASP A 53 10.57 -6.29 -6.00
CA ASP A 53 10.78 -4.85 -5.89
C ASP A 53 10.79 -4.44 -4.41
N PRO A 54 11.71 -3.55 -3.98
CA PRO A 54 11.57 -2.84 -2.71
C PRO A 54 10.34 -1.93 -2.72
N ILE A 55 9.51 -1.99 -1.67
CA ILE A 55 8.30 -1.16 -1.57
C ILE A 55 8.55 -0.01 -0.61
N ARG A 56 8.70 1.22 -1.13
CA ARG A 56 8.85 2.41 -0.28
C ARG A 56 7.52 2.79 0.35
N LEU A 57 7.54 3.02 1.67
CA LEU A 57 6.36 3.46 2.42
C LEU A 57 6.42 4.98 2.58
N ALA A 58 5.38 5.68 2.14
CA ALA A 58 5.27 7.13 2.34
C ALA A 58 5.02 7.52 3.81
N THR A 59 4.50 6.58 4.61
CA THR A 59 4.20 6.75 6.03
C THR A 59 4.91 5.67 6.83
N LYS A 60 5.52 6.03 7.96
CA LYS A 60 6.14 5.05 8.86
C LYS A 60 5.05 4.13 9.45
N PRO A 61 5.19 2.80 9.38
CA PRO A 61 4.23 1.87 9.94
C PRO A 61 4.25 1.97 11.46
N ALA A 62 3.20 2.57 12.03
CA ALA A 62 2.97 2.71 13.45
C ALA A 62 1.52 2.30 13.76
N ASP A 63 1.27 1.85 14.99
CA ASP A 63 -0.04 1.32 15.37
C ASP A 63 -1.21 2.26 15.01
N SER A 64 -1.03 3.56 15.22
CA SER A 64 -2.03 4.60 14.93
C SER A 64 -2.38 4.79 13.45
N VAL A 65 -1.54 4.33 12.52
CA VAL A 65 -1.82 4.40 11.07
C VAL A 65 -2.16 3.04 10.48
N LEU A 66 -1.71 1.97 11.12
CA LEU A 66 -1.98 0.61 10.71
C LEU A 66 -3.34 0.10 11.23
N ASN A 67 -3.80 0.65 12.35
CA ASN A 67 -5.07 0.33 12.99
C ASN A 67 -5.96 1.58 13.12
N LYS A 68 -7.28 1.36 13.14
CA LYS A 68 -8.30 2.40 13.37
C LYS A 68 -9.28 1.91 14.43
N THR A 69 -9.51 2.72 15.45
CA THR A 69 -10.59 2.52 16.42
C THR A 69 -11.90 3.03 15.84
N LEU A 70 -12.95 2.20 15.88
CA LEU A 70 -14.31 2.56 15.49
C LEU A 70 -15.07 3.21 16.66
N GLU A 71 -16.24 3.77 16.38
CA GLU A 71 -17.07 4.45 17.39
C GLU A 71 -17.54 3.52 18.52
N ASP A 72 -17.66 2.22 18.23
CA ASP A 72 -18.00 1.18 19.21
C ASP A 72 -16.79 0.72 20.05
N GLY A 73 -15.62 1.31 19.84
CA GLY A 73 -14.37 0.97 20.52
C GLY A 73 -13.63 -0.24 19.92
N SER A 74 -14.18 -0.89 18.89
CA SER A 74 -13.48 -1.98 18.19
C SER A 74 -12.29 -1.43 17.40
N ILE A 75 -11.23 -2.24 17.27
CA ILE A 75 -10.05 -1.90 16.48
C ILE A 75 -10.10 -2.72 15.19
N VAL A 76 -10.03 -2.02 14.06
CA VAL A 76 -9.97 -2.61 12.73
C VAL A 76 -8.69 -2.23 12.02
N ARG A 77 -8.25 -3.09 11.11
CA ARG A 77 -7.08 -2.83 10.27
C ARG A 77 -7.40 -1.76 9.22
N THR A 78 -6.48 -0.82 9.00
CA THR A 78 -6.61 0.13 7.88
C THR A 78 -6.23 -0.53 6.56
N GLY A 79 -6.53 0.11 5.42
CA GLY A 79 -6.04 -0.35 4.11
C GLY A 79 -4.52 -0.44 4.07
N PHE A 80 -3.84 0.57 4.62
CA PHE A 80 -2.38 0.58 4.78
C PHE A 80 -1.89 -0.54 5.71
N GLY A 81 -2.58 -0.78 6.82
CA GLY A 81 -2.28 -1.90 7.70
C GLY A 81 -2.38 -3.25 6.99
N ARG A 82 -3.40 -3.44 6.14
CA ARG A 82 -3.58 -4.66 5.34
C ARG A 82 -2.49 -4.84 4.29
N GLU A 83 -2.06 -3.77 3.63
CA GLU A 83 -0.91 -3.79 2.70
C GLU A 83 0.38 -4.20 3.43
N PHE A 84 0.61 -3.62 4.62
CA PHE A 84 1.77 -3.91 5.45
C PHE A 84 1.80 -5.38 5.87
N ASP A 85 0.68 -5.91 6.38
CA ASP A 85 0.58 -7.32 6.80
C ASP A 85 0.79 -8.26 5.62
N TYR A 86 0.22 -7.96 4.46
CA TYR A 86 0.39 -8.77 3.27
C TYR A 86 1.85 -8.85 2.80
N LEU A 87 2.60 -7.75 2.92
CA LEU A 87 4.03 -7.76 2.61
C LEU A 87 4.79 -8.63 3.63
N LEU A 88 4.49 -8.54 4.93
CA LEU A 88 5.07 -9.42 5.95
C LEU A 88 4.80 -10.91 5.66
N GLU A 89 3.57 -11.25 5.27
CA GLU A 89 3.17 -12.62 4.88
C GLU A 89 3.94 -13.14 3.65
N ASN A 90 4.46 -12.23 2.81
CA ASN A 90 5.25 -12.54 1.61
C ASN A 90 6.76 -12.35 1.82
N GLU A 91 7.23 -12.51 3.06
CA GLU A 91 8.66 -12.50 3.46
C GLU A 91 9.35 -11.15 3.29
N TYR A 92 8.60 -10.06 3.17
CA TYR A 92 9.16 -8.72 3.29
C TYR A 92 9.29 -8.32 4.76
N GLU A 93 10.33 -7.57 5.06
CA GLU A 93 10.56 -6.96 6.37
C GLU A 93 10.65 -5.45 6.23
N PHE A 94 10.21 -4.73 7.26
CA PHE A 94 10.31 -3.28 7.29
C PHE A 94 11.73 -2.84 7.66
N ASP A 95 12.45 -2.28 6.70
CA ASP A 95 13.71 -1.60 6.93
C ASP A 95 13.46 -0.12 7.27
N SER A 96 13.58 0.18 8.56
CA SER A 96 13.41 1.55 9.07
C SER A 96 14.46 2.55 8.55
N SER A 97 15.62 2.09 8.07
CA SER A 97 16.68 2.97 7.56
C SER A 97 16.36 3.52 6.17
N SER A 98 15.77 2.70 5.32
CA SER A 98 15.34 3.09 3.97
C SER A 98 13.85 3.46 3.87
N SER A 99 13.08 3.26 4.94
CA SER A 99 11.62 3.40 4.98
C SER A 99 10.94 2.58 3.87
N ALA A 100 11.39 1.34 3.72
CA ALA A 100 10.90 0.42 2.71
C ALA A 100 10.63 -0.97 3.31
N MET A 101 9.74 -1.69 2.67
CA MET A 101 9.62 -3.14 2.82
C MET A 101 10.61 -3.78 1.85
N ILE A 102 11.49 -4.63 2.36
CA ILE A 102 12.50 -5.36 1.57
C ILE A 102 12.40 -6.87 1.84
N ARG A 103 12.62 -7.69 0.82
CA ARG A 103 12.66 -9.15 0.96
C ARG A 103 14.13 -9.59 1.15
N ASN A 104 14.39 -10.38 2.19
CA ASN A 104 15.72 -10.91 2.50
C ASN A 104 16.07 -12.14 1.65
#